data_AF-A0A5U4VQR1-F1
#
_entry.id   AF-A0A5U4VQR1-F1
#
_cell.length_a   1.000
_cell.length_b   1.000
_cell.length_c   1.000
_cell.angle_alpha   90.00
_cell.angle_beta   90.00
_cell.angle_gamma   90.00
#
_symmetry.space_group_name_H-M   'P 1'
#
loop_
_entity.id
_entity.type
_entity.pdbx_description
1 polymer ?
#
loop_
_entity_poly.entity_id
_entity_poly.type
_entity_poly.pdbx_seq_one_letter_code
_entity_poly.pdbx_strand_id
1 'polypeptide(L)'
;MVHAQSASPRHPIFTALFGMMVLTLGMGVGRFLYTPMLPVMLAEKQLTFNQLSWIASANYAGYLAGSLLFSFGLFHLPSRLRPMLLASAVATGILILSMAIFTQPAVVMLVRFLAGVASAGMMIFGSMIVLHHTRHPFVIAALFSGVGAGIALG
;
A
#
# COMPACT_ATOMS: atom_id res chain seq x y z
N MET A 1 -29.43 10.72 29.70
CA MET A 1 -28.53 9.59 30.06
C MET A 1 -27.68 9.26 28.84
N VAL A 2 -26.56 9.97 28.66
CA VAL A 2 -25.57 9.69 27.61
C VAL A 2 -24.54 8.77 28.26
N HIS A 3 -24.53 7.50 27.88
CA HIS A 3 -23.49 6.57 28.33
C HIS A 3 -22.18 6.98 27.65
N ALA A 4 -21.37 7.75 28.38
CA ALA A 4 -19.96 7.95 28.08
C ALA A 4 -19.27 6.58 28.15
N GLN A 5 -19.13 5.92 27.00
CA GLN A 5 -18.31 4.73 26.90
C GLN A 5 -16.84 5.14 27.08
N SER A 6 -16.33 4.78 28.25
CA SER A 6 -14.93 4.85 28.67
C SER A 6 -14.05 4.00 27.74
N ALA A 7 -13.64 4.58 26.61
CA ALA A 7 -12.62 3.99 25.76
C ALA A 7 -11.27 4.00 26.49
N SER A 8 -10.74 2.81 26.81
CA SER A 8 -9.45 2.64 27.47
C SER A 8 -8.32 3.35 26.70
N PRO A 9 -7.43 4.13 27.36
CA PRO A 9 -6.50 5.05 26.67
C PRO A 9 -5.36 4.39 25.88
N ARG A 10 -5.26 3.06 25.88
CA ARG A 10 -4.09 2.30 25.35
C ARG A 10 -4.26 1.78 23.92
N HIS A 11 -5.49 1.72 23.39
CA HIS A 11 -5.77 1.21 22.03
C HIS A 11 -5.63 2.17 20.83
N PRO A 12 -5.79 3.50 20.95
CA PRO A 12 -5.79 4.38 19.76
C PRO A 12 -4.38 4.54 19.15
N ILE A 13 -3.33 4.51 19.96
CA ILE A 13 -1.93 4.63 19.51
C ILE A 13 -1.49 3.39 18.71
N PHE A 14 -1.82 2.19 19.20
CA PHE A 14 -1.53 0.95 18.46
C PHE A 14 -2.26 0.89 17.12
N THR A 15 -3.51 1.36 17.08
CA THR A 15 -4.29 1.41 15.84
C THR A 15 -3.69 2.42 14.85
N ALA A 16 -3.23 3.57 15.35
CA ALA A 16 -2.52 4.58 14.56
C ALA A 16 -1.19 4.04 13.99
N LEU A 17 -0.36 3.43 14.83
CA LEU A 17 0.92 2.85 14.43
C LEU A 17 0.74 1.71 13.43
N PHE A 18 -0.25 0.86 13.64
CA PHE A 18 -0.58 -0.21 12.70
C PHE A 18 -0.99 0.36 11.33
N GLY A 19 -1.90 1.34 11.31
CA GLY A 19 -2.29 2.02 10.07
C GLY A 19 -1.11 2.71 9.38
N MET A 20 -0.28 3.39 10.16
CA MET A 20 0.94 4.05 9.68
C MET A 20 1.89 3.05 9.03
N MET A 21 2.18 1.91 9.68
CA MET A 21 3.05 0.87 9.13
C MET A 21 2.47 0.26 7.85
N VAL A 22 1.16 0.01 7.83
CA VAL A 22 0.46 -0.51 6.66
C VAL A 22 0.63 0.43 5.47
N LEU A 23 0.40 1.74 5.63
CA LEU A 23 0.57 2.68 4.52
C LEU A 23 2.04 2.95 4.19
N THR A 24 2.94 2.91 5.18
CA THR A 24 4.39 2.99 4.95
C THR A 24 4.86 1.86 4.05
N LEU A 25 4.43 0.62 4.31
CA LEU A 25 4.79 -0.55 3.51
C LEU A 25 4.06 -0.57 2.16
N GLY A 26 2.73 -0.37 2.17
CA GLY A 26 1.90 -0.51 0.98
C GLY A 26 2.08 0.61 -0.03
N MET A 27 2.14 1.86 0.44
CA MET A 27 2.28 3.03 -0.42
C MET A 27 3.74 3.46 -0.54
N GLY A 28 4.49 3.54 0.57
CA GLY A 28 5.90 3.92 0.52
C GLY A 28 6.78 2.90 -0.20
N VAL A 29 6.93 1.73 0.41
CA VAL A 29 7.86 0.69 -0.09
C VAL A 29 7.36 0.09 -1.42
N GLY A 30 6.06 -0.21 -1.55
CA GLY A 30 5.51 -0.81 -2.76
C GLY A 30 5.57 0.08 -4.01
N ARG A 31 5.36 1.40 -3.85
CA ARG A 31 5.21 2.34 -4.97
C ARG A 31 6.44 3.22 -5.18
N PHE A 32 7.01 3.77 -4.11
CA PHE A 32 8.02 4.83 -4.23
C PHE A 32 9.46 4.32 -4.32
N LEU A 33 9.75 3.15 -3.75
CA LEU A 33 11.09 2.54 -3.71
C LEU A 33 11.64 2.19 -5.11
N TYR A 34 10.79 2.16 -6.14
CA TYR A 34 11.23 2.01 -7.53
C TYR A 34 11.95 3.25 -8.09
N THR A 35 11.55 4.43 -7.66
CA THR A 35 12.09 5.72 -8.14
C THR A 35 13.59 5.91 -7.84
N PRO A 36 14.08 5.64 -6.61
CA PRO A 36 15.51 5.71 -6.31
C PRO A 36 16.31 4.54 -6.88
N MET A 37 15.68 3.38 -7.13
CA MET A 37 16.35 2.25 -7.80
C MET A 37 16.50 2.44 -9.32
N LEU A 38 15.67 3.28 -9.92
CA LEU A 38 15.65 3.57 -11.36
C LEU A 38 17.03 3.95 -11.95
N PRO A 39 17.80 4.91 -11.38
CA PRO A 39 19.14 5.25 -11.89
C PRO A 39 20.14 4.10 -11.81
N VAL A 40 20.04 3.24 -10.78
CA VAL A 40 20.90 2.05 -10.64
C VAL A 40 20.58 1.02 -11.72
N MET A 41 19.31 0.76 -11.98
CA MET A 41 18.87 -0.15 -13.05
C MET A 41 19.27 0.34 -14.45
N LEU A 42 19.26 1.66 -14.67
CA LEU A 42 19.77 2.29 -15.89
C LEU A 42 21.30 2.14 -16.02
N ALA A 43 22.03 2.31 -14.92
CA ALA A 43 23.49 2.17 -14.89
C ALA A 43 23.96 0.74 -15.20
N GLU A 44 23.21 -0.27 -14.74
CA GLU A 44 23.51 -1.69 -15.02
C GLU A 44 23.20 -2.13 -16.47
N LYS A 45 22.65 -1.24 -17.33
CA LYS A 45 22.25 -1.54 -18.73
C LYS A 45 21.32 -2.74 -18.90
N GLN A 46 20.68 -3.24 -17.84
CA GLN A 46 19.78 -4.40 -17.93
C GLN A 46 18.45 -4.07 -18.61
N LEU A 47 17.99 -2.81 -18.52
CA LEU A 47 16.70 -2.34 -19.06
C LEU A 47 16.84 -0.97 -19.73
N THR A 48 16.11 -0.75 -20.82
CA THR A 48 16.06 0.54 -21.51
C THR A 48 15.13 1.52 -20.78
N PHE A 49 15.40 2.82 -20.87
CA PHE A 49 14.56 3.87 -20.25
C PHE A 49 13.06 3.73 -20.57
N ASN A 50 12.73 3.34 -21.80
CA ASN A 50 11.36 3.09 -22.24
C ASN A 50 10.72 1.95 -21.44
N GLN A 51 11.41 0.81 -21.28
CA GLN A 51 10.91 -0.33 -20.50
C GLN A 51 10.67 0.03 -19.04
N LEU A 52 11.61 0.73 -18.39
CA LEU A 52 11.45 1.18 -17.01
C LEU A 52 10.24 2.12 -16.83
N SER A 53 9.98 2.97 -17.84
CA SER A 53 8.83 3.89 -17.86
C SER A 53 7.49 3.16 -18.03
N TRP A 54 7.44 2.13 -18.88
CA TRP A 54 6.27 1.26 -19.02
C TRP A 54 5.97 0.50 -17.73
N ILE A 55 7.02 -0.01 -17.06
CA ILE A 55 6.91 -0.70 -15.77
C ILE A 55 6.36 0.23 -14.68
N ALA A 56 6.81 1.49 -14.62
CA ALA A 56 6.26 2.49 -13.69
C ALA A 56 4.78 2.77 -13.98
N SER A 57 4.44 2.97 -15.26
CA SER A 57 3.06 3.22 -15.70
C SER A 57 2.12 2.05 -15.38
N ALA A 58 2.60 0.81 -15.51
CA ALA A 58 1.83 -0.39 -15.15
C ALA A 58 1.46 -0.41 -13.67
N ASN A 59 2.34 0.05 -12.77
CA ASN A 59 2.00 0.18 -11.36
C ASN A 59 0.88 1.20 -11.11
N TYR A 60 0.93 2.36 -11.77
CA TYR A 60 -0.13 3.35 -11.67
C TYR A 60 -1.45 2.86 -12.26
N ALA A 61 -1.42 2.17 -13.39
CA ALA A 61 -2.59 1.54 -14.00
C ALA A 61 -3.20 0.48 -13.06
N GLY A 62 -2.37 -0.35 -12.44
CA GLY A 62 -2.81 -1.35 -11.46
C GLY A 62 -3.43 -0.71 -10.23
N TYR A 63 -2.85 0.38 -9.72
CA TYR A 63 -3.42 1.12 -8.61
C TYR A 63 -4.80 1.71 -8.95
N LEU A 64 -4.95 2.27 -10.15
CA LEU A 64 -6.25 2.77 -10.62
C LEU A 64 -7.28 1.64 -10.72
N ALA A 65 -6.93 0.54 -11.37
CA ALA A 65 -7.79 -0.63 -11.51
C ALA A 65 -8.17 -1.22 -10.14
N GLY A 66 -7.20 -1.38 -9.23
CA GLY A 66 -7.43 -1.85 -7.87
C GLY A 66 -8.31 -0.89 -7.08
N SER A 67 -8.08 0.41 -7.18
CA SER A 67 -8.91 1.42 -6.50
C SER A 67 -10.35 1.34 -6.98
N LEU A 68 -10.59 1.23 -8.28
CA LEU A 68 -11.94 1.04 -8.84
C LEU A 68 -12.55 -0.28 -8.36
N LEU A 69 -11.81 -1.38 -8.43
CA LEU A 69 -12.27 -2.70 -8.00
C LEU A 69 -12.64 -2.76 -6.52
N PHE A 70 -11.84 -2.15 -5.64
CA PHE A 70 -12.10 -2.18 -4.20
C PHE A 70 -13.10 -1.12 -3.74
N SER A 71 -13.19 0.01 -4.46
CA SER A 71 -14.16 1.07 -4.14
C SER A 71 -15.57 0.72 -4.65
N PHE A 72 -15.68 0.12 -5.84
CA PHE A 72 -16.97 -0.36 -6.38
C PHE A 72 -17.31 -1.80 -5.99
N GLY A 73 -16.31 -2.61 -5.66
CA GLY A 73 -16.51 -3.96 -5.16
C GLY A 73 -17.27 -3.92 -3.84
N LEU A 74 -18.27 -4.78 -3.71
CA LEU A 74 -19.14 -4.91 -2.54
C LEU A 74 -18.42 -5.51 -1.31
N PHE A 75 -17.15 -5.16 -1.09
CA PHE A 75 -16.29 -5.58 0.03
C PHE A 75 -16.52 -4.73 1.28
N HIS A 76 -17.74 -4.25 1.48
CA HIS A 76 -18.15 -3.42 2.62
C HIS A 76 -18.41 -4.22 3.90
N LEU A 77 -18.14 -5.54 3.92
CA LEU A 77 -18.32 -6.35 5.11
C LEU A 77 -17.18 -6.11 6.12
N PRO A 78 -17.47 -5.58 7.33
CA PRO A 78 -16.45 -5.27 8.34
C PRO A 78 -15.59 -6.47 8.75
N SER A 79 -16.17 -7.68 8.67
CA SER A 79 -15.51 -8.94 9.05
C SER A 79 -14.40 -9.37 8.08
N ARG A 80 -14.42 -8.90 6.81
CA ARG A 80 -13.40 -9.27 5.80
C ARG A 80 -12.28 -8.24 5.62
N LEU A 81 -12.38 -7.07 6.24
CA LEU A 81 -11.39 -5.99 6.07
C LEU A 81 -9.99 -6.41 6.55
N ARG A 82 -9.88 -7.05 7.72
CA ARG A 82 -8.59 -7.52 8.28
C ARG A 82 -7.90 -8.58 7.40
N PRO A 83 -8.55 -9.68 6.99
CA PRO A 83 -7.92 -10.67 6.12
C PRO A 83 -7.61 -10.11 4.73
N MET A 84 -8.42 -9.21 4.18
CA MET A 84 -8.11 -8.56 2.90
C MET A 84 -6.88 -7.65 3.01
N LEU A 85 -6.74 -6.89 4.09
CA LEU A 85 -5.55 -6.08 4.32
C LEU A 85 -4.29 -6.94 4.45
N LEU A 86 -4.35 -8.03 5.22
CA LEU A 86 -3.24 -8.97 5.36
C LEU A 86 -2.90 -9.62 4.02
N ALA A 87 -3.91 -10.01 3.24
CA ALA A 87 -3.69 -10.54 1.90
C ALA A 87 -3.01 -9.52 0.97
N SER A 88 -3.42 -8.25 0.99
CA SER A 88 -2.76 -7.19 0.22
C SER A 88 -1.34 -6.92 0.70
N ALA A 89 -1.08 -6.95 2.01
CA ALA A 89 0.27 -6.77 2.56
C ALA A 89 1.20 -7.92 2.19
N VAL A 90 0.74 -9.16 2.34
CA VAL A 90 1.47 -10.38 1.93
C VAL A 90 1.70 -10.37 0.42
N ALA A 91 0.68 -10.03 -0.38
CA ALA A 91 0.83 -9.90 -1.83
C ALA A 91 1.89 -8.84 -2.18
N THR A 92 1.85 -7.67 -1.55
CA THR A 92 2.86 -6.62 -1.78
C THR A 92 4.27 -7.11 -1.43
N GLY A 93 4.44 -7.78 -0.29
CA GLY A 93 5.73 -8.36 0.11
C GLY A 93 6.23 -9.43 -0.86
N ILE A 94 5.37 -10.36 -1.28
CA ILE A 94 5.72 -11.40 -2.26
C ILE A 94 6.07 -10.79 -3.62
N LEU A 95 5.33 -9.78 -4.07
CA LEU A 95 5.57 -9.12 -5.35
C LEU A 95 6.89 -8.32 -5.34
N ILE A 96 7.22 -7.67 -4.22
CA ILE A 96 8.54 -7.03 -4.04
C ILE A 96 9.64 -8.09 -4.04
N LEU A 97 9.48 -9.21 -3.35
CA LEU A 97 10.50 -10.27 -3.32
C LEU A 97 10.67 -10.91 -4.71
N SER A 98 9.57 -11.04 -5.47
CA SER A 98 9.59 -11.56 -6.84
C SER A 98 10.40 -10.65 -7.78
N MET A 99 10.44 -9.33 -7.54
CA MET A 99 11.29 -8.41 -8.31
C MET A 99 12.78 -8.71 -8.18
N ALA A 100 13.21 -9.34 -7.08
CA ALA A 100 14.62 -9.70 -6.90
C ALA A 100 15.03 -10.93 -7.73
N ILE A 101 14.05 -11.71 -8.20
CA ILE A 101 14.29 -13.00 -8.89
C ILE A 101 14.09 -12.84 -10.41
N PHE A 102 13.13 -12.03 -10.84
CA PHE A 102 12.77 -11.88 -12.25
C PHE A 102 13.38 -10.63 -12.88
N THR A 103 14.20 -10.82 -13.92
CA THR A 103 14.79 -9.72 -14.72
C THR A 103 14.05 -9.47 -16.04
N GLN A 104 13.08 -10.33 -16.40
CA GLN A 104 12.32 -10.18 -17.64
C GLN A 104 11.34 -8.99 -17.59
N PRO A 105 11.38 -8.05 -18.56
CA PRO A 105 10.58 -6.82 -18.52
C PRO A 105 9.07 -7.06 -18.43
N ALA A 106 8.55 -8.08 -19.12
CA ALA A 106 7.12 -8.38 -19.12
C ALA A 106 6.63 -8.92 -17.77
N VAL A 107 7.43 -9.79 -17.13
CA VAL A 107 7.13 -10.33 -15.80
C VAL A 107 7.19 -9.23 -14.76
N VAL A 108 8.22 -8.37 -14.83
CA VAL A 108 8.39 -7.21 -13.96
C VAL A 108 7.20 -6.25 -14.10
N MET A 109 6.73 -6.01 -15.32
CA MET A 109 5.55 -5.17 -15.56
C MET A 109 4.28 -5.75 -14.94
N LEU A 110 4.05 -7.06 -15.09
CA LEU A 110 2.88 -7.73 -14.50
C LEU A 110 2.93 -7.70 -12.97
N VAL A 111 4.09 -7.99 -12.38
CA VAL A 111 4.30 -7.93 -10.93
C VAL A 111 4.06 -6.50 -10.43
N ARG A 112 4.51 -5.48 -11.16
CA ARG A 112 4.26 -4.07 -10.81
C ARG A 112 2.81 -3.66 -10.92
N PHE A 113 2.10 -4.15 -11.93
CA PHE A 113 0.65 -3.96 -12.04
C PHE A 113 -0.08 -4.56 -10.84
N LEU A 114 0.20 -5.82 -10.49
CA LEU A 114 -0.38 -6.49 -9.33
C LEU A 114 0.01 -5.80 -8.02
N ALA A 115 1.23 -5.27 -7.92
CA ALA A 115 1.68 -4.52 -6.76
C ALA A 115 0.89 -3.22 -6.62
N GLY A 116 0.58 -2.54 -7.73
CA GLY A 116 -0.29 -1.37 -7.74
C GLY A 116 -1.69 -1.69 -7.22
N VAL A 117 -2.28 -2.80 -7.67
CA VAL A 117 -3.58 -3.29 -7.19
C VAL A 117 -3.52 -3.55 -5.68
N ALA A 118 -2.49 -4.27 -5.20
CA ALA A 118 -2.33 -4.58 -3.78
C ALA A 118 -2.16 -3.31 -2.93
N SER A 119 -1.36 -2.34 -3.37
CA SER A 119 -1.19 -1.03 -2.71
C SER A 119 -2.51 -0.27 -2.58
N ALA A 120 -3.36 -0.29 -3.61
CA ALA A 120 -4.70 0.32 -3.56
C ALA A 120 -5.56 -0.33 -2.47
N GLY A 121 -5.53 -1.66 -2.38
CA GLY A 121 -6.20 -2.41 -1.31
C GLY A 121 -5.70 -1.99 0.08
N MET A 122 -4.39 -1.89 0.28
CA MET A 122 -3.80 -1.47 1.56
C MET A 122 -4.26 -0.05 1.96
N MET A 123 -4.36 0.87 1.01
CA MET A 123 -4.86 2.21 1.28
C MET A 123 -6.34 2.21 1.66
N ILE A 124 -7.18 1.55 0.86
CA ILE A 124 -8.64 1.55 1.04
C ILE A 124 -9.02 0.79 2.32
N PHE A 125 -8.56 -0.45 2.49
CA PHE A 125 -8.88 -1.26 3.67
C PHE A 125 -8.22 -0.72 4.94
N GLY A 126 -6.97 -0.25 4.85
CA GLY A 126 -6.27 0.38 5.98
C GLY A 126 -7.00 1.62 6.48
N SER A 127 -7.41 2.51 5.56
CA SER A 127 -8.18 3.70 5.91
C SER A 127 -9.54 3.35 6.49
N MET A 128 -10.29 2.41 5.89
CA MET A 128 -11.59 1.98 6.40
C MET A 128 -11.51 1.38 7.81
N ILE A 129 -10.53 0.51 8.09
CA ILE A 129 -10.36 -0.11 9.41
C ILE A 129 -10.11 0.95 10.48
N VAL A 130 -9.21 1.90 10.20
CA VAL A 130 -8.85 2.97 11.15
C VAL A 130 -10.06 3.88 11.39
N LEU A 131 -10.75 4.29 10.32
CA LEU A 131 -11.91 5.18 10.42
C LEU A 131 -13.12 4.51 11.11
N HIS A 132 -13.24 3.19 11.00
CA HIS A 132 -14.27 2.41 11.70
C HIS A 132 -13.98 2.29 13.20
N HIS A 133 -12.71 2.21 13.61
CA HIS A 133 -12.35 2.10 15.03
C HIS A 133 -12.26 3.45 15.73
N THR A 134 -11.92 4.54 15.02
CA THR A 134 -11.69 5.84 15.64
C THR A 134 -11.82 6.98 14.62
N ARG A 135 -12.51 8.07 15.01
CA ARG A 135 -12.59 9.33 14.25
C ARG A 135 -11.70 10.44 14.80
N HIS A 136 -10.72 10.08 15.62
CA HIS A 136 -9.81 11.04 16.23
C HIS A 136 -8.84 11.61 15.18
N PRO A 137 -8.75 12.94 15.01
CA PRO A 137 -7.96 13.57 13.94
C PRO A 137 -6.48 13.15 13.96
N PHE A 138 -5.91 13.00 15.15
CA PHE A 138 -4.51 12.58 15.32
C PHE A 138 -4.22 11.19 14.76
N VAL A 139 -5.15 10.24 14.92
CA VAL A 139 -4.98 8.85 14.44
C VAL A 139 -5.07 8.79 12.92
N ILE A 140 -5.95 9.61 12.33
CA ILE A 140 -6.09 9.75 10.87
C ILE A 140 -4.84 10.42 10.29
N ALA A 141 -4.35 11.49 10.93
CA ALA A 141 -3.11 12.14 10.53
C ALA A 141 -1.91 11.17 10.58
N ALA A 142 -1.80 10.35 11.63
CA ALA A 142 -0.76 9.34 11.78
C ALA A 142 -0.83 8.22 10.71
N LEU A 143 -2.05 7.81 10.34
CA LEU A 143 -2.25 6.87 9.23
C LEU A 143 -1.64 7.43 7.94
N PHE A 144 -2.06 8.63 7.52
CA PHE A 144 -1.60 9.25 6.28
C PHE A 144 -0.13 9.67 6.34
N SER A 145 0.41 10.03 7.51
CA SER A 145 1.84 10.31 7.67
C SER A 145 2.70 9.09 7.36
N GLY A 146 2.16 7.87 7.47
CA GLY A 146 2.85 6.65 7.05
C GLY A 146 3.23 6.66 5.57
N VAL A 147 2.40 7.25 4.69
CA VAL A 147 2.75 7.41 3.27
C VAL A 147 4.00 8.29 3.13
N GLY A 148 4.04 9.42 3.84
CA GLY A 148 5.17 10.35 3.83
C GLY A 148 6.44 9.72 4.41
N ALA A 149 6.33 9.00 5.53
CA ALA A 149 7.45 8.28 6.12
C ALA A 149 8.02 7.23 5.15
N GLY A 150 7.15 6.52 4.43
CA GLY A 150 7.55 5.54 3.44
C GLY A 150 8.20 6.15 2.19
N ILE A 151 7.82 7.37 1.80
CA ILE A 151 8.52 8.13 0.75
C ILE A 151 9.90 8.57 1.24
N ALA A 152 10.02 9.05 2.49
CA ALA A 152 11.30 9.50 3.04
C ALA A 152 12.32 8.37 3.25
N LEU A 153 11.83 7.14 3.50
CA LEU A 153 12.66 5.95 3.65
C LEU A 153 13.04 5.28 2.32
N GLY A 154 12.27 5.55 1.26
CA GLY A 154 12.49 4.97 -0.07
C GLY A 154 13.54 5.75 -0.83
#